data_AF-A0A381W573-F1
#
_entry.id   AF-A0A381W573-F1
#
_cell.length_a   1.000
_cell.length_b   1.000
_cell.length_c   1.000
_cell.angle_alpha   90.00
_cell.angle_beta   90.00
_cell.angle_gamma   90.00
#
_symmetry.space_group_name_H-M   'P 1'
#
loop_
_entity.id
_entity.type
_entity.pdbx_description
1 polymer ?
#
loop_
_entity_poly.entity_id
_entity_poly.type
_entity_poly.pdbx_seq_one_letter_code
_entity_poly.pdbx_strand_id
1 'polypeptide(L)'
;MLALIWVFLFVAFGLDSSAQSSKQAYETMRLIRREKMDLILPGAMRDNNVDMWIHVVQSANKDPLALDLGGWFEFRAWDPIGYYIFTDR
;
A
#
# COMPACT_ATOMS: atom_id res chain seq x y z
N MET A 1 -5.26 34.39 -27.90
CA MET A 1 -5.16 34.66 -26.44
C MET A 1 -6.30 34.00 -25.65
N LEU A 2 -7.58 34.29 -25.94
CA LEU A 2 -8.73 33.69 -25.21
C LEU A 2 -8.85 32.16 -25.34
N ALA A 3 -8.58 31.59 -26.52
CA ALA A 3 -8.62 30.13 -26.73
C ALA A 3 -7.61 29.36 -25.85
N LEU A 4 -6.44 29.95 -25.58
CA LEU A 4 -5.41 29.35 -24.71
C LEU A 4 -5.86 29.33 -23.25
N ILE A 5 -6.62 30.35 -22.82
CA ILE A 5 -7.17 30.42 -21.46
C ILE A 5 -8.22 29.32 -21.25
N TRP A 6 -9.08 29.05 -22.24
CA TRP A 6 -10.07 27.98 -22.17
C TRP A 6 -9.42 26.58 -22.13
N VAL A 7 -8.39 26.35 -22.94
CA VAL A 7 -7.62 25.11 -22.90
C VAL A 7 -6.94 24.93 -21.54
N PHE A 8 -6.35 26.00 -21.00
CA PHE A 8 -5.69 25.95 -19.70
C PHE A 8 -6.67 25.64 -18.56
N LEU A 9 -7.85 26.27 -18.54
CA LEU A 9 -8.89 26.01 -17.56
C LEU A 9 -9.43 24.57 -17.65
N PHE A 10 -9.60 24.04 -18.87
CA PHE A 10 -10.07 22.67 -19.07
C PHE A 10 -9.06 21.63 -18.58
N VAL A 11 -7.76 21.85 -18.82
CA VAL A 11 -6.69 20.98 -18.31
C VAL A 11 -6.60 21.07 -16.78
N ALA A 12 -6.69 22.28 -16.20
CA ALA A 12 -6.64 22.46 -14.75
C ALA A 12 -7.79 21.73 -14.02
N PHE A 13 -9.01 21.80 -14.54
CA PHE A 13 -10.16 21.08 -13.98
C PHE A 13 -10.02 19.54 -14.09
N GLY A 14 -9.40 19.03 -15.16
CA GLY A 14 -9.16 17.59 -15.32
C GLY A 14 -8.18 17.03 -14.28
N LEU A 15 -7.13 17.78 -13.94
CA LEU A 15 -6.08 17.34 -13.00
C LEU A 15 -6.61 17.14 -11.57
N ASP A 16 -7.44 18.05 -11.06
CA ASP A 16 -8.01 17.95 -9.70
C ASP A 16 -8.87 16.70 -9.51
N SER A 17 -9.62 16.28 -10.54
CA SER A 17 -10.44 15.06 -10.48
C SER A 17 -9.60 13.79 -10.26
N SER A 18 -8.42 13.72 -10.90
CA SER A 18 -7.52 12.57 -10.84
C SER A 18 -6.71 12.53 -9.54
N ALA A 19 -6.35 13.69 -9.00
CA ALA A 19 -5.70 13.80 -7.70
C ALA A 19 -6.65 13.38 -6.58
N GLN A 20 -7.93 13.79 -6.67
CA GLN A 20 -8.96 13.43 -5.70
C GLN A 20 -9.24 11.92 -5.70
N SER A 21 -9.32 11.27 -6.87
CA SER A 21 -9.53 9.83 -6.96
C SER A 21 -8.34 9.03 -6.40
N SER A 22 -7.11 9.48 -6.68
CA SER A 22 -5.89 8.86 -6.15
C SER A 22 -5.81 8.94 -4.62
N LYS A 23 -6.17 10.09 -4.04
CA LYS A 23 -6.24 10.27 -2.59
C LYS A 23 -7.30 9.35 -1.96
N GLN A 24 -8.48 9.26 -2.57
CA GLN A 24 -9.55 8.39 -2.08
C GLN A 24 -9.14 6.91 -2.12
N ALA A 25 -8.51 6.46 -3.20
CA ALA A 25 -7.98 5.10 -3.33
C ALA A 25 -6.92 4.81 -2.26
N TYR A 26 -6.01 5.76 -2.00
CA TYR A 26 -5.01 5.66 -0.95
C TYR A 26 -5.63 5.50 0.44
N GLU A 27 -6.59 6.35 0.82
CA GLU A 27 -7.25 6.25 2.14
C GLU A 27 -8.04 4.94 2.28
N THR A 28 -8.66 4.46 1.20
CA THR A 28 -9.35 3.17 1.19
C THR A 28 -8.38 2.02 1.44
N MET A 29 -7.24 1.99 0.73
CA MET A 29 -6.22 0.96 0.94
C MET A 29 -5.58 1.03 2.33
N ARG A 30 -5.37 2.25 2.85
CA ARG A 30 -4.89 2.47 4.22
C ARG A 30 -5.86 1.90 5.26
N LEU A 31 -7.16 2.13 5.07
CA LEU A 31 -8.21 1.56 5.92
C LEU A 31 -8.18 0.03 5.90
N ILE A 32 -8.21 -0.57 4.70
CA ILE A 32 -8.18 -2.03 4.52
C ILE A 32 -6.94 -2.64 5.18
N ARG A 33 -5.76 -2.03 4.98
CA ARG A 33 -4.50 -2.50 5.58
C ARG A 33 -4.58 -2.48 7.10
N ARG A 34 -5.06 -1.37 7.69
CA ARG A 34 -5.24 -1.25 9.13
C ARG A 34 -6.18 -2.32 9.68
N GLU A 35 -7.33 -2.52 9.02
CA GLU A 35 -8.30 -3.53 9.46
C GLU A 35 -7.72 -4.95 9.38
N LYS A 36 -7.06 -5.30 8.27
CA LYS A 36 -6.46 -6.63 8.10
C LYS A 36 -5.30 -6.88 9.07
N MET A 37 -4.34 -5.96 9.14
CA MET A 37 -3.05 -6.20 9.78
C MET A 37 -3.05 -5.86 11.27
N ASP A 38 -3.84 -4.86 11.70
CA ASP A 38 -3.82 -4.39 13.09
C ASP A 38 -5.00 -4.92 13.91
N LEU A 39 -6.09 -5.35 13.25
CA LEU A 39 -7.29 -5.85 13.95
C LEU A 39 -7.51 -7.35 13.72
N ILE A 40 -7.58 -7.79 12.46
CA ILE A 40 -7.93 -9.18 12.12
C ILE A 40 -6.76 -10.13 12.38
N LEU A 41 -5.56 -9.82 11.86
CA LEU A 41 -4.39 -10.69 11.97
C LEU A 41 -4.00 -11.00 13.42
N PRO A 42 -3.94 -10.03 14.37
CA PRO A 42 -3.64 -10.33 15.76
C PRO A 42 -4.67 -11.24 16.42
N GLY A 43 -5.96 -11.11 16.04
CA GLY A 43 -7.02 -12.01 16.50
C GLY A 43 -6.78 -13.44 16.02
N ALA A 44 -6.57 -13.62 14.71
CA ALA A 44 -6.28 -14.93 14.13
C ALA A 44 -5.00 -15.55 14.71
N MET A 45 -3.97 -14.75 15.00
CA MET A 45 -2.74 -15.19 15.65
C MET A 45 -3.02 -15.76 17.05
N ARG A 46 -3.76 -15.03 17.89
CA ARG A 46 -4.16 -15.50 19.24
C ARG A 46 -5.00 -16.77 19.18
N ASP A 47 -5.98 -16.82 18.29
CA ASP A 47 -6.88 -17.98 18.12
C ASP A 47 -6.12 -19.26 17.71
N ASN A 48 -4.95 -19.11 17.07
CA ASN A 48 -4.14 -20.23 16.59
C ASN A 48 -2.83 -20.44 17.39
N ASN A 49 -2.65 -19.78 18.54
CA ASN A 49 -1.41 -19.83 19.33
C ASN A 49 -0.15 -19.48 18.53
N VAL A 50 -0.22 -18.45 17.69
CA VAL A 50 0.92 -17.94 16.90
C VAL A 50 1.45 -16.67 17.56
N ASP A 51 2.62 -16.76 18.20
CA ASP A 51 3.24 -15.61 18.89
C ASP A 51 3.81 -14.56 17.92
N MET A 52 4.31 -15.01 16.75
CA MET A 52 4.94 -14.15 15.77
C MET A 52 4.71 -14.68 14.35
N TRP A 53 4.34 -13.77 13.46
CA TRP A 53 4.27 -14.03 12.02
C TRP A 53 5.35 -13.22 11.31
N ILE A 54 6.25 -13.92 10.60
CA ILE A 54 7.32 -13.30 9.84
C ILE A 54 7.05 -13.53 8.35
N HIS A 55 6.77 -12.46 7.61
CA HIS A 55 6.64 -12.51 6.16
C HIS A 55 7.94 -12.06 5.51
N VAL A 56 8.56 -12.95 4.74
CA VAL A 56 9.83 -12.70 4.06
C VAL A 56 9.56 -12.30 2.62
N VAL A 57 10.11 -11.18 2.19
CA VAL A 57 9.98 -10.67 0.82
C VAL A 57 11.35 -10.68 0.13
N GLN A 58 11.37 -10.99 -1.17
CA GLN A 58 12.60 -11.00 -1.95
C GLN A 58 12.50 -10.01 -3.11
N SER A 59 13.49 -9.15 -3.24
CA SER A 59 13.68 -8.22 -4.35
C SER A 59 13.66 -8.97 -5.68
N ALA A 60 13.04 -8.37 -6.70
CA ALA A 60 12.78 -8.96 -8.01
C ALA A 60 11.82 -10.17 -8.03
N ASN A 61 11.31 -10.64 -6.89
CA ASN A 61 10.28 -11.68 -6.83
C ASN A 61 8.92 -11.07 -6.49
N LYS A 62 7.87 -11.47 -7.24
CA LYS A 62 6.56 -10.87 -7.08
C LYS A 62 5.81 -11.39 -5.87
N ASP A 63 5.86 -10.60 -4.79
CA ASP A 63 5.13 -10.91 -3.58
C ASP A 63 3.61 -10.72 -3.77
N PRO A 64 2.77 -11.72 -3.45
CA PRO A 64 1.31 -11.60 -3.53
C PRO A 64 0.73 -10.56 -2.56
N LEU A 65 1.39 -10.29 -1.43
CA LEU A 65 1.00 -9.31 -0.42
C LEU A 65 1.64 -7.93 -0.65
N ALA A 66 2.38 -7.71 -1.74
CA ALA A 66 3.09 -6.44 -2.00
C ALA A 66 2.17 -5.22 -1.81
N LEU A 67 0.96 -5.20 -2.37
CA LEU A 67 0.03 -4.07 -2.23
C LEU A 67 -0.48 -3.89 -0.79
N ASP A 68 -0.75 -5.00 -0.10
CA ASP A 68 -1.20 -5.01 1.29
C ASP A 68 -0.07 -4.53 2.24
N LEU A 69 1.20 -4.73 1.89
CA LEU A 69 2.38 -4.42 2.72
C LEU A 69 3.09 -3.10 2.37
N GLY A 70 2.52 -2.29 1.47
CA GLY A 70 3.04 -0.94 1.17
C GLY A 70 3.66 -0.77 -0.22
N GLY A 71 3.65 -1.81 -1.05
CA GLY A 71 4.05 -1.75 -2.45
C GLY A 71 5.14 -2.77 -2.78
N TRP A 72 5.78 -2.53 -3.92
CA TRP A 72 6.87 -3.37 -4.40
C TRP A 72 8.10 -3.25 -3.50
N PHE A 73 8.64 -4.39 -3.10
CA PHE A 73 9.89 -4.44 -2.36
C PHE A 73 11.06 -4.53 -3.35
N GLU A 74 11.77 -3.43 -3.54
CA GLU A 74 12.94 -3.35 -4.42
C GLU A 74 14.13 -2.82 -3.61
N PHE A 75 15.06 -3.70 -3.24
CA PHE A 75 16.33 -3.33 -2.61
C PHE A 75 17.50 -3.49 -3.59
N ARG A 76 18.62 -2.84 -3.25
CA ARG A 76 19.90 -2.93 -3.98
C ARG A 76 20.36 -4.39 -4.09
N ALA A 77 21.05 -4.71 -5.19
CA ALA A 77 21.50 -6.06 -5.56
C ALA A 77 22.25 -6.87 -4.48
N TRP A 78 22.75 -6.22 -3.42
CA TRP A 78 23.56 -6.82 -2.38
C TRP A 78 22.78 -7.20 -1.11
N ASP A 79 21.51 -6.81 -0.99
CA ASP A 79 20.63 -7.22 0.12
C ASP A 79 19.18 -7.39 -0.37
N PRO A 80 18.86 -8.52 -1.01
CA PRO A 80 17.59 -8.67 -1.71
C PRO A 80 16.45 -9.06 -0.78
N ILE A 81 16.60 -9.11 0.55
CA ILE A 81 15.59 -9.70 1.45
C ILE A 81 15.04 -8.66 2.43
N GLY A 82 13.72 -8.58 2.51
CA GLY A 82 12.99 -7.81 3.51
C GLY A 82 12.17 -8.70 4.44
N TYR A 83 11.82 -8.17 5.60
CA TYR A 83 11.00 -8.87 6.59
C TYR A 83 9.92 -7.94 7.12
N TYR A 84 8.69 -8.45 7.17
CA TYR A 84 7.61 -7.86 7.98
C TYR A 84 7.38 -8.79 9.16
N ILE A 85 7.45 -8.23 10.36
CA ILE A 85 7.28 -8.98 11.60
C ILE A 85 6.02 -8.47 12.27
N PHE A 86 5.06 -9.38 12.47
CA PHE A 86 3.82 -9.11 13.19
C PHE A 86 3.83 -9.90 14.49
N THR A 87 3.36 -9.24 15.54
CA THR A 87 3.09 -9.83 16.85
C THR A 87 1.62 -9.67 17.18
N ASP A 88 1.10 -10.50 18.07
CA ASP A 88 -0.30 -10.51 18.46
C ASP A 88 -0.71 -9.43 19.48
N ARG A 89 0.23 -8.54 19.83
CA ARG A 89 0.14 -7.49 20.86
C ARG A 89 0.15 -6.09 20.27
#